data_AF-A0A3C2BSV1-F1
#
_entry.id   AF-A0A3C2BSV1-F1
#
_cell.length_a   1.000
_cell.length_b   1.000
_cell.length_c   1.000
_cell.angle_alpha   90.00
_cell.angle_beta   90.00
_cell.angle_gamma   90.00
#
_symmetry.space_group_name_H-M   'P 1'
#
loop_
_entity.id
_entity.type
_entity.pdbx_description
1 polymer ?
#
loop_
_entity_poly.entity_id
_entity_poly.type
_entity_poly.pdbx_seq_one_letter_code
_entity_poly.pdbx_strand_id
1 'polypeptide(L)'
;VTPEVAAAWDEVYWLMANMLINKERGLYNAVHLTPETIWRTWRVAQRIQETDDVVTFIVERTDEREVKPSLPGQYVTIKMRMHDGVHQPR
;
A
#
# COMPACT_ATOMS: atom_id res chain seq x y z
N VAL A 1 32.66 6.96 -6.34
CA VAL A 1 32.11 8.26 -5.89
C VAL A 1 33.10 8.88 -4.93
N THR A 2 33.34 10.18 -5.00
CA THR A 2 34.24 10.84 -4.04
C THR A 2 33.52 11.03 -2.70
N PRO A 3 34.23 11.15 -1.57
CA PRO A 3 33.62 11.36 -0.26
C PRO A 3 32.66 12.56 -0.22
N GLU A 4 33.00 13.64 -0.91
CA GLU A 4 32.19 14.87 -0.96
C GLU A 4 30.88 14.65 -1.71
N VAL A 5 30.93 13.91 -2.82
CA VAL A 5 29.73 13.56 -3.58
C VAL A 5 28.85 12.59 -2.78
N ALA A 6 29.44 11.63 -2.05
CA ALA A 6 28.67 10.73 -1.18
C ALA A 6 27.94 11.51 -0.08
N ALA A 7 28.63 12.44 0.59
CA ALA A 7 28.07 13.26 1.65
C ALA A 7 26.91 14.13 1.16
N ALA A 8 27.06 14.78 0.01
CA ALA A 8 25.99 15.59 -0.58
C ALA A 8 24.74 14.75 -0.90
N TRP A 9 24.92 13.53 -1.41
CA TRP A 9 23.78 12.63 -1.66
C TRP A 9 23.15 12.10 -0.38
N ASP A 10 23.93 11.85 0.68
CA ASP A 10 23.40 11.45 1.99
C ASP A 10 22.50 12.55 2.59
N GLU A 11 22.93 13.81 2.51
CA GLU A 11 22.12 14.95 2.97
C GLU A 11 20.79 15.06 2.21
N VAL A 12 20.83 14.95 0.87
CA VAL A 12 19.62 14.99 0.03
C VAL A 12 18.71 13.80 0.33
N TYR A 13 19.29 12.61 0.50
CA TYR A 13 18.55 11.41 0.85
C TYR A 13 17.80 11.61 2.17
N TRP A 14 18.47 12.07 3.22
CA TRP A 14 17.85 12.26 4.53
C TRP A 14 16.81 13.38 4.53
N LEU A 15 17.04 14.45 3.77
CA LEU A 15 16.03 15.50 3.59
C LEU A 15 14.74 14.92 2.99
N MET A 16 14.86 14.17 1.90
CA MET A 16 13.72 13.56 1.22
C MET A 16 13.05 12.47 2.06
N ALA A 17 13.84 11.62 2.72
CA ALA A 17 13.36 10.56 3.58
C ALA A 17 12.50 11.14 4.73
N ASN A 18 12.99 12.17 5.42
CA ASN A 18 12.26 12.81 6.50
C ASN A 18 10.95 13.46 6.01
N MET A 19 10.96 14.08 4.83
CA MET A 19 9.74 14.64 4.23
C MET A 19 8.70 13.55 3.93
N LEU A 20 9.11 12.46 3.29
CA LEU A 20 8.22 11.34 2.94
C LEU A 20 7.67 10.65 4.18
N ILE A 21 8.52 10.35 5.18
CA ILE A 21 8.10 9.75 6.45
C ILE A 21 7.02 10.58 7.13
N ASN A 22 7.20 11.90 7.20
CA ASN A 22 6.23 12.79 7.83
C ASN A 22 4.91 12.84 7.05
N LYS A 23 4.98 12.83 5.71
CA LYS A 23 3.79 12.81 4.85
C LYS A 23 3.02 11.50 4.98
N GLU A 24 3.70 10.36 4.94
CA GLU A 24 3.11 9.04 5.12
C GLU A 24 2.47 8.88 6.50
N ARG A 25 3.13 9.37 7.56
CA ARG A 25 2.55 9.39 8.91
C ARG A 25 1.22 10.17 8.94
N GLY A 26 1.16 11.31 8.25
CA GLY A 26 -0.08 12.08 8.10
C GLY A 26 -1.18 11.29 7.40
N LEU A 27 -0.85 10.59 6.30
CA LEU A 27 -1.79 9.75 5.55
C LEU A 27 -2.33 8.61 6.40
N TYR A 28 -1.48 7.91 7.14
CA TYR A 28 -1.91 6.81 8.02
C TYR A 28 -2.78 7.30 9.18
N ASN A 29 -2.40 8.40 9.83
CA ASN A 29 -3.18 8.99 10.92
C ASN A 29 -4.58 9.42 10.46
N ALA A 30 -4.71 9.97 9.25
CA ALA A 30 -6.00 10.41 8.70
C ALA A 30 -7.01 9.26 8.54
N VAL A 31 -6.54 8.01 8.48
CA VAL A 31 -7.37 6.81 8.37
C VAL A 31 -7.25 5.88 9.58
N HIS A 32 -6.63 6.35 10.67
CA HIS A 32 -6.40 5.59 11.92
C HIS A 32 -5.69 4.25 11.69
N LEU A 33 -4.73 4.21 10.77
CA LEU A 33 -3.91 3.03 10.51
C LEU A 33 -2.55 3.11 11.22
N THR A 34 -2.06 1.95 11.61
CA THR A 34 -0.70 1.73 12.10
C THR A 34 0.02 0.73 11.18
N PRO A 35 1.36 0.63 11.21
CA PRO A 35 2.09 -0.36 10.41
C PRO A 35 1.63 -1.80 10.60
N GLU A 36 1.13 -2.14 11.79
CA GLU A 36 0.63 -3.47 12.16
C GLU A 36 -0.78 -3.73 11.63
N THR A 37 -1.56 -2.66 11.41
CA THR A 37 -2.99 -2.75 11.04
C THR A 37 -3.26 -2.36 9.59
N ILE A 38 -2.25 -1.86 8.87
CA ILE A 38 -2.36 -1.43 7.47
C ILE A 38 -2.82 -2.55 6.53
N TRP A 39 -2.46 -3.79 6.83
CA TRP A 39 -2.93 -4.96 6.09
C TRP A 39 -4.19 -5.52 6.73
N ARG A 40 -5.13 -5.87 5.87
CA ARG A 40 -6.43 -6.41 6.24
C ARG A 40 -6.77 -7.54 5.30
N THR A 41 -7.27 -8.63 5.86
CA THR A 41 -7.83 -9.72 5.06
C THR A 41 -9.19 -9.29 4.51
N TRP A 42 -9.41 -9.56 3.23
CA TRP A 42 -10.68 -9.34 2.56
C TRP A 42 -11.13 -10.65 1.92
N ARG A 43 -12.44 -10.88 1.89
CA ARG A 43 -13.03 -12.04 1.21
C ARG A 43 -13.49 -11.61 -0.18
N VAL A 44 -13.17 -12.41 -1.20
CA VAL A 44 -13.77 -12.27 -2.54
C VAL A 44 -15.20 -12.76 -2.46
N ALA A 45 -16.16 -11.86 -2.56
CA ALA A 45 -17.58 -12.16 -2.58
C ALA A 45 -18.03 -12.58 -3.98
N GLN A 46 -17.49 -11.95 -5.03
CA GLN A 46 -17.80 -12.26 -6.42
C GLN A 46 -16.57 -12.10 -7.32
N ARG A 47 -16.52 -12.92 -8.37
CA ARG A 47 -15.55 -12.85 -9.47
C ARG A 47 -16.34 -12.77 -10.77
N ILE A 48 -16.16 -11.68 -11.52
CA ILE A 48 -16.87 -11.41 -12.76
C ILE A 48 -15.85 -11.36 -13.90
N GLN A 49 -16.07 -12.17 -14.93
CA GLN A 49 -15.26 -12.13 -16.16
C GLN A 49 -15.83 -11.03 -17.06
N GLU A 50 -15.06 -9.96 -17.30
CA GLU A 50 -15.52 -8.82 -18.11
C GLU A 50 -15.15 -9.00 -19.59
N THR A 51 -13.92 -9.44 -19.84
CA THR A 51 -13.36 -9.76 -21.17
C THR A 51 -12.53 -11.04 -21.06
N ASP A 52 -11.86 -11.48 -22.13
CA ASP A 52 -11.00 -12.67 -22.07
C ASP A 52 -9.79 -12.50 -21.11
N ASP A 53 -9.36 -11.27 -20.86
CA ASP A 53 -8.16 -10.93 -20.07
C ASP A 53 -8.43 -10.03 -18.84
N VAL A 54 -9.67 -9.54 -18.66
CA VAL A 54 -10.05 -8.68 -17.52
C VAL A 54 -11.08 -9.36 -16.62
N VAL A 55 -10.80 -9.31 -15.32
CA VAL A 55 -11.65 -9.88 -14.26
C VAL A 55 -11.88 -8.82 -13.18
N THR A 56 -13.15 -8.59 -12.84
CA THR A 56 -13.56 -7.78 -11.70
C THR A 56 -13.73 -8.66 -10.47
N PHE A 57 -13.17 -8.23 -9.34
CA PHE A 57 -13.39 -8.85 -8.04
C PHE A 57 -14.16 -7.90 -7.13
N ILE A 58 -15.31 -8.36 -6.62
CA ILE A 58 -16.03 -7.68 -5.55
C ILE A 58 -15.59 -8.31 -4.24
N VAL A 59 -15.09 -7.47 -3.33
CA VAL A 59 -14.56 -7.89 -2.04
C VAL A 59 -15.35 -7.30 -0.89
N GLU A 60 -15.43 -8.05 0.19
CA GLU A 60 -16.10 -7.64 1.42
C GLU A 60 -15.20 -7.85 2.65
N ARG A 61 -15.40 -7.00 3.65
CA ARG A 61 -14.65 -7.04 4.91
C ARG A 61 -14.92 -8.34 5.66
N THR A 62 -13.90 -8.90 6.30
CA THR A 62 -14.03 -10.10 7.14
C THR A 62 -14.10 -9.80 8.64
N ASP A 63 -13.94 -8.55 9.01
CA ASP A 63 -13.83 -8.00 10.37
C ASP A 63 -14.64 -6.68 10.47
N GLU A 64 -14.81 -6.20 11.69
CA GLU A 64 -15.74 -5.09 12.00
C GLU A 64 -15.14 -3.69 11.79
N ARG A 65 -13.84 -3.57 11.43
CA ARG A 65 -13.23 -2.25 11.22
C ARG A 65 -13.95 -1.48 10.11
N GLU A 66 -14.17 -0.19 10.33
CA GLU A 66 -14.82 0.66 9.34
C GLU A 66 -14.01 0.72 8.03
N VAL A 67 -14.72 0.94 6.93
CA VAL A 67 -14.12 1.14 5.61
C VAL A 67 -14.49 2.55 5.19
N LYS A 68 -13.48 3.42 5.09
CA LYS A 68 -13.71 4.79 4.60
C LYS A 68 -13.97 4.74 3.10
N PRO A 69 -14.97 5.46 2.58
CA PRO A 69 -15.18 5.59 1.15
C PRO A 69 -13.95 6.17 0.47
N SER A 70 -13.54 5.56 -0.66
CA SER A 70 -12.49 6.09 -1.51
C SER A 70 -13.01 7.23 -2.40
N LEU A 71 -12.16 8.18 -2.71
CA LEU A 71 -12.40 9.17 -3.75
C LEU A 71 -12.19 8.56 -5.15
N PRO A 72 -12.88 9.07 -6.19
CA PRO A 72 -12.64 8.63 -7.57
C PRO A 72 -11.17 8.76 -7.97
N GLY A 73 -10.61 7.70 -8.56
CA GLY A 73 -9.20 7.64 -8.98
C GLY A 73 -8.22 7.15 -7.91
N GLN A 74 -8.65 6.93 -6.67
CA GLN A 74 -7.84 6.22 -5.69
C GLN A 74 -7.76 4.73 -6.00
N TYR A 75 -6.70 4.09 -5.52
CA TYR A 75 -6.45 2.67 -5.68
C TYR A 75 -6.08 2.04 -4.34
N VAL A 76 -6.10 0.70 -4.32
CA VAL A 76 -5.68 -0.12 -3.18
C VAL A 76 -4.52 -1.01 -3.60
N THR A 77 -3.67 -1.37 -2.65
CA THR A 77 -2.64 -2.39 -2.83
C THR A 77 -3.18 -3.73 -2.35
N ILE A 78 -3.12 -4.74 -3.21
CA ILE A 78 -3.40 -6.13 -2.83
C ILE A 78 -2.09 -6.81 -2.50
N LYS A 79 -2.06 -7.53 -1.37
CA LYS A 79 -0.93 -8.37 -0.98
C LYS A 79 -1.38 -9.81 -0.99
N MET A 80 -0.70 -10.62 -1.79
CA MET A 80 -0.96 -12.05 -1.92
C MET A 80 0.33 -12.84 -1.71
N ARG A 81 0.20 -14.01 -1.10
CA ARG A 81 1.28 -15.00 -1.05
C ARG A 81 1.30 -15.79 -2.36
N MET A 82 2.43 -15.75 -3.03
CA MET A 82 2.69 -16.47 -4.28
C MET A 82 2.94 -17.96 -3.99
N HIS A 83 2.92 -18.78 -5.04
CA HIS A 83 3.07 -20.24 -4.97
C HIS A 83 4.39 -20.68 -4.32
N ASP A 84 5.46 -19.90 -4.49
CA ASP A 84 6.78 -20.10 -3.88
C ASP A 84 6.84 -19.69 -2.39
N GLY A 85 5.70 -19.23 -1.85
CA GLY A 85 5.56 -18.83 -0.47
C GLY A 85 5.99 -17.40 -0.17
N VAL A 86 6.50 -16.66 -1.16
CA VAL A 86 6.92 -15.26 -1.06
C VAL A 86 5.74 -14.34 -1.35
N HIS A 87 5.73 -13.13 -0.80
CA HIS A 87 4.74 -12.12 -1.20
C HIS A 87 5.26 -11.36 -2.42
N GLN A 88 4.36 -10.77 -3.23
CA GLN A 88 4.75 -9.90 -4.34
C GLN A 88 5.87 -8.92 -3.92
N PRO A 89 6.87 -8.68 -4.79
CA PRO A 89 8.03 -7.87 -4.43
C PRO A 89 7.60 -6.50 -3.91
N ARG A 90 8.25 -6.07 -2.82
CA ARG A 90 8.13 -4.74 -2.25
C ARG A 90 9.06 -3.78 -2.98
#